data_AF-A0A3B8J0E9-F1
#
_entry.id   AF-A0A3B8J0E9-F1
#
_cell.length_a   1.000
_cell.length_b   1.000
_cell.length_c   1.000
_cell.angle_alpha   90.00
_cell.angle_beta   90.00
_cell.angle_gamma   90.00
#
_symmetry.space_group_name_H-M   'P 1'
#
loop_
_entity.id
_entity.type
_entity.pdbx_description
1 polymer ?
#
loop_
_entity_poly.entity_id
_entity_poly.type
_entity_poly.pdbx_seq_one_letter_code
_entity_poly.pdbx_strand_id
1 'polypeptide(L)'
;YCSETAGAPTCAASRGSVAQASAEPAVAALQLALYPNPTADSPTLAVLASEAGTAKVLVVDLMGRTVYQEQLTLQPGTHQITLPIQEQPSGTYLVQVQTTNRHYQQVLVKE
;
A
#
# COMPACT_ATOMS: atom_id res chain seq x y z
N TYR A 1 13.58 -42.42 -31.74
CA TYR A 1 12.61 -42.94 -32.72
C TYR A 1 11.38 -43.43 -31.96
N CYS A 2 10.41 -42.53 -31.77
CA CYS A 2 9.04 -42.89 -31.40
C CYS A 2 8.16 -42.30 -32.51
N SER A 3 7.43 -43.20 -33.14
CA SER A 3 6.64 -43.05 -34.36
C SER A 3 5.28 -42.40 -34.09
N GLU A 4 4.89 -41.51 -35.01
CA GLU A 4 3.63 -40.79 -35.06
C GLU A 4 2.48 -41.70 -35.53
N THR A 5 1.33 -41.65 -34.85
CA THR A 5 0.07 -42.19 -35.38
C THR A 5 -1.06 -41.22 -35.02
N ALA A 6 -1.59 -40.58 -36.07
CA ALA A 6 -2.89 -39.93 -36.23
C ALA A 6 -3.58 -39.28 -35.00
N GLY A 7 -3.60 -37.93 -34.98
CA GLY A 7 -4.57 -37.14 -34.22
C GLY A 7 -3.95 -36.01 -33.39
N ALA A 8 -4.01 -34.77 -33.88
CA ALA A 8 -3.65 -33.56 -33.12
C ALA A 8 -4.59 -33.38 -31.89
N PRO A 9 -4.19 -32.68 -30.79
CA PRO A 9 -3.28 -31.54 -30.82
C PRO A 9 -2.20 -31.50 -29.72
N THR A 10 -1.05 -30.94 -30.13
CA THR A 10 -0.15 -30.07 -29.35
C THR A 10 -0.40 -30.01 -27.84
N CYS A 11 0.36 -30.79 -27.07
CA CYS A 11 0.58 -30.47 -25.65
C CYS A 11 1.58 -29.32 -25.57
N ALA A 12 1.11 -28.10 -25.84
CA ALA A 12 1.82 -26.88 -25.48
C ALA A 12 1.73 -26.69 -23.96
N ALA A 13 2.62 -27.35 -23.20
CA ALA A 13 2.83 -27.04 -21.79
C ALA A 13 3.65 -25.76 -21.66
N SER A 14 3.03 -24.64 -22.06
CA SER A 14 3.51 -23.29 -21.76
C SER A 14 2.51 -22.65 -20.81
N ARG A 15 2.93 -22.40 -19.55
CA ARG A 15 2.38 -21.45 -18.57
C ARG A 15 2.93 -21.89 -17.20
N GLY A 16 3.71 -21.11 -16.48
CA GLY A 16 4.14 -19.74 -16.62
C GLY A 16 4.96 -19.48 -15.37
N SER A 17 6.21 -19.07 -15.55
CA SER A 17 7.10 -18.64 -14.49
C SER A 17 6.50 -17.39 -13.83
N VAL A 18 5.91 -17.55 -12.65
CA VAL A 18 5.62 -16.41 -11.77
C VAL A 18 6.87 -16.10 -10.95
N ALA A 19 7.87 -15.55 -11.63
CA ALA A 19 8.91 -14.78 -10.96
C ALA A 19 8.30 -13.44 -10.59
N GLN A 20 7.55 -13.37 -9.48
CA GLN A 20 7.20 -12.08 -8.91
C GLN A 20 8.40 -11.61 -8.08
N ALA A 21 9.42 -11.16 -8.80
CA ALA A 21 10.45 -10.33 -8.23
C ALA A 21 9.78 -9.02 -7.84
N SER A 22 9.43 -8.91 -6.55
CA SER A 22 9.13 -7.65 -5.90
C SER A 22 10.40 -6.81 -5.95
N ALA A 23 10.59 -6.10 -7.05
CA ALA A 23 11.62 -5.09 -7.17
C ALA A 23 11.21 -3.95 -6.23
N GLU A 24 11.76 -3.94 -5.02
CA GLU A 24 11.72 -2.76 -4.17
C GLU A 24 12.48 -1.64 -4.89
N PRO A 25 11.79 -0.58 -5.37
CA PRO A 25 12.49 0.52 -5.99
C PRO A 25 13.20 1.28 -4.88
N ALA A 26 14.53 1.11 -4.84
CA ALA A 26 15.54 1.99 -4.25
C ALA A 26 15.48 3.45 -4.73
N VAL A 27 14.42 4.26 -4.52
CA VAL A 27 14.32 5.59 -5.20
C VAL A 27 13.58 6.68 -4.41
N ALA A 28 14.27 7.42 -3.54
CA ALA A 28 13.76 8.51 -2.65
C ALA A 28 13.06 8.00 -1.37
N ALA A 29 13.71 8.23 -0.22
CA ALA A 29 13.38 7.66 1.06
C ALA A 29 12.23 8.40 1.76
N LEU A 30 11.02 8.33 1.19
CA LEU A 30 9.82 8.59 2.00
C LEU A 30 9.63 7.39 2.92
N GLN A 31 9.74 7.58 4.23
CA GLN A 31 9.49 6.52 5.21
C GLN A 31 8.16 6.79 5.88
N LEU A 32 7.36 5.73 6.06
CA LEU A 32 6.10 5.81 6.76
C LEU A 32 6.10 4.84 7.92
N ALA A 33 5.58 5.30 9.05
CA ALA A 33 5.33 4.48 10.21
C ALA A 33 3.93 4.79 10.74
N LEU A 34 3.14 3.75 10.98
CA LEU A 34 1.86 3.85 11.68
C LEU A 34 2.04 3.28 13.07
N TYR A 35 1.74 4.08 14.09
CA TYR A 35 1.76 3.64 15.47
C TYR A 35 0.67 4.34 16.30
N PRO A 36 0.07 3.64 17.26
CA PRO A 36 0.13 2.18 17.44
C PRO A 36 -0.61 1.44 16.31
N ASN A 37 -0.15 0.25 15.95
CA ASN A 37 -0.86 -0.70 15.10
C ASN A 37 -0.63 -2.10 15.70
N PRO A 38 -1.65 -2.77 16.29
CA PRO A 38 -3.08 -2.41 16.31
C PRO A 38 -3.43 -1.16 17.15
N THR A 39 -4.56 -0.51 16.87
CA THR A 39 -5.02 0.70 17.58
C THR A 39 -6.49 0.57 18.02
N ALA A 40 -6.86 1.14 19.16
CA ALA A 40 -8.26 1.19 19.61
C ALA A 40 -8.93 2.55 19.29
N ASP A 41 -8.13 3.61 19.12
CA ASP A 41 -8.59 5.00 19.23
C ASP A 41 -8.14 5.80 17.98
N SER A 42 -7.03 6.53 18.09
CA SER A 42 -6.49 7.41 17.04
C SER A 42 -5.03 7.05 16.73
N PRO A 43 -4.72 6.32 15.63
CA PRO A 43 -3.34 6.02 15.26
C PRO A 43 -2.65 7.26 14.69
N THR A 44 -1.34 7.34 14.92
CA THR A 44 -0.46 8.35 14.35
C THR A 44 0.23 7.80 13.12
N LEU A 45 0.10 8.49 12.00
CA LEU A 45 0.90 8.30 10.80
C LEU A 45 2.08 9.26 10.84
N ALA A 46 3.28 8.73 11.04
CA ALA A 46 4.52 9.46 10.85
C ALA A 46 5.02 9.28 9.41
N VAL A 47 5.26 10.41 8.74
CA VAL A 47 5.79 10.48 7.38
C VAL A 47 7.10 11.26 7.43
N LEU A 48 8.21 10.58 7.18
CA LEU A 48 9.52 11.21 7.04
C LEU A 48 9.74 11.53 5.55
N ALA A 49 9.69 12.81 5.21
CA ALA A 49 9.98 13.30 3.87
C ALA A 49 11.40 13.86 3.80
N SER A 50 12.19 13.43 2.82
CA SER A 50 13.52 13.99 2.57
C SER A 50 13.49 15.30 1.77
N GLU A 51 12.39 15.54 1.05
CA GLU A 51 12.21 16.66 0.12
C GLU A 51 10.81 17.27 0.28
N ALA A 52 10.66 18.52 -0.15
CA ALA A 52 9.36 19.18 -0.17
C ALA A 52 8.51 18.63 -1.33
N GLY A 53 7.24 18.35 -1.08
CA GLY A 53 6.35 17.77 -2.08
C GLY A 53 4.90 17.78 -1.63
N THR A 54 4.04 17.15 -2.42
CA THR A 54 2.63 16.99 -2.08
C THR A 54 2.34 15.52 -1.89
N ALA A 55 1.70 15.19 -0.76
CA ALA A 55 1.22 13.86 -0.45
C ALA A 55 -0.29 13.88 -0.26
N LYS A 56 -0.95 12.84 -0.73
CA LYS A 56 -2.36 12.58 -0.49
C LYS A 56 -2.47 11.37 0.41
N VAL A 57 -3.00 11.58 1.61
CA VAL A 57 -3.30 10.53 2.57
C VAL A 57 -4.75 10.12 2.38
N LEU A 58 -4.98 8.82 2.23
CA LEU A 58 -6.28 8.22 2.06
C LEU A 58 -6.40 7.05 3.03
N VAL A 59 -7.48 6.99 3.79
CA VAL A 59 -7.82 5.83 4.60
C VAL A 59 -9.08 5.23 4.01
N VAL A 60 -9.00 3.96 3.61
CA VAL A 60 -10.10 3.22 3.02
C VAL A 60 -10.41 1.98 3.85
N ASP A 61 -11.68 1.69 4.02
CA ASP A 61 -12.16 0.45 4.62
C ASP A 61 -12.06 -0.72 3.63
N LEU A 62 -12.17 -1.97 4.10
CA LEU A 62 -12.14 -3.16 3.22
C LEU A 62 -13.24 -3.15 2.14
N MET A 63 -14.34 -2.43 2.39
CA MET A 63 -15.41 -2.22 1.41
C MET A 63 -15.09 -1.15 0.35
N GLY A 64 -13.88 -0.57 0.37
CA GLY A 64 -13.47 0.51 -0.54
C GLY A 64 -14.06 1.89 -0.19
N ARG A 65 -14.67 2.03 0.99
CA ARG A 65 -15.22 3.31 1.46
C ARG A 65 -14.09 4.19 1.98
N THR A 66 -13.95 5.39 1.44
CA THR A 66 -12.99 6.38 1.96
C THR A 66 -13.50 6.96 3.27
N VAL A 67 -12.78 6.64 4.35
CA VAL A 67 -13.06 7.10 5.71
C VAL A 67 -12.42 8.47 5.96
N TYR A 68 -11.21 8.66 5.44
CA TYR A 68 -10.45 9.89 5.61
C TYR A 68 -9.66 10.18 4.34
N GLN A 69 -9.61 11.44 3.93
CA GLN A 69 -8.82 11.90 2.81
C GLN A 69 -8.29 13.30 3.11
N GLU A 70 -6.98 13.47 3.03
CA GLU A 70 -6.35 14.77 3.19
C GLU A 70 -5.15 14.92 2.24
N GLN A 71 -4.97 16.13 1.73
CA GLN A 71 -3.80 16.49 0.95
C GLN A 71 -2.87 17.33 1.82
N LEU A 72 -1.66 16.82 2.00
CA LEU A 72 -0.61 17.39 2.82
C LEU A 72 0.52 17.92 1.96
N THR A 73 1.00 19.11 2.32
CA THR A 73 2.25 19.63 1.78
C THR A 73 3.38 19.12 2.64
N LEU A 74 4.12 18.13 2.13
CA LEU A 74 5.31 17.63 2.78
C LEU A 74 6.44 18.65 2.66
N GLN A 75 7.15 18.82 3.76
CA GLN A 75 8.40 19.56 3.86
C GLN A 75 9.49 18.59 4.35
N PRO A 76 10.77 18.85 4.05
CA PRO A 76 11.85 18.03 4.57
C PRO A 76 11.78 17.94 6.10
N GLY A 77 11.66 16.72 6.63
CA GLY A 77 11.44 16.44 8.04
C GLY A 77 10.35 15.41 8.31
N THR A 78 9.99 15.27 9.58
CA THR A 78 8.96 14.33 10.04
C THR A 78 7.63 15.05 10.17
N HIS A 79 6.60 14.52 9.51
CA HIS A 79 5.21 14.95 9.63
C HIS A 79 4.44 13.89 10.41
N GLN A 80 3.71 14.30 11.45
CA GLN A 80 2.86 13.41 12.23
C GLN A 80 1.41 13.81 12.02
N ILE A 81 0.61 12.87 11.53
CA ILE A 81 -0.81 13.06 11.27
C ILE A 81 -1.60 12.08 12.10
N THR A 82 -2.49 12.58 12.94
CA THR A 82 -3.43 11.76 13.69
C THR A 82 -4.62 11.43 12.81
N LEU A 83 -4.86 10.15 12.56
CA LEU A 83 -5.96 9.72 11.71
C LEU A 83 -7.26 9.66 12.54
N PRO A 84 -8.32 10.42 12.17
CA PRO A 84 -9.57 10.47 12.93
C PRO A 84 -10.46 9.25 12.62
N ILE A 85 -10.01 8.05 13.01
CA ILE A 85 -10.75 6.79 12.83
C ILE A 85 -11.44 6.30 14.12
N GLN A 86 -11.49 7.16 15.13
CA GLN A 86 -12.17 6.95 16.42
C GLN A 86 -13.61 6.47 16.26
N GLU A 87 -14.38 7.17 15.42
CA GLU A 87 -15.81 6.94 15.23
C GLU A 87 -16.13 5.78 14.28
N GLN A 88 -15.09 5.10 13.77
CA GLN A 88 -15.25 3.99 12.83
C GLN A 88 -15.33 2.66 13.57
N PRO A 89 -16.00 1.64 13.02
CA PRO A 89 -16.03 0.33 13.64
C PRO A 89 -14.63 -0.31 13.69
N SER A 90 -14.41 -1.20 14.65
CA SER A 90 -13.23 -2.07 14.68
C SER A 90 -13.18 -2.92 13.40
N GLY A 91 -12.01 -3.00 12.78
CA GLY A 91 -11.85 -3.57 11.45
C GLY A 91 -10.48 -3.30 10.85
N THR A 92 -10.29 -3.78 9.62
CA THR A 92 -9.06 -3.55 8.87
C THR A 92 -9.24 -2.36 7.93
N TYR A 93 -8.31 -1.43 8.01
CA TYR A 93 -8.26 -0.24 7.17
C TYR A 93 -6.98 -0.23 6.35
N LEU A 94 -7.06 0.29 5.13
CA LEU A 94 -5.91 0.50 4.27
C LEU A 94 -5.56 1.98 4.28
N VAL A 95 -4.37 2.31 4.76
CA VAL A 95 -3.82 3.67 4.71
C VAL A 95 -2.96 3.77 3.47
N GLN A 96 -3.36 4.60 2.52
CA GLN A 96 -2.65 4.88 1.29
C GLN A 96 -2.06 6.29 1.36
N VAL A 97 -0.77 6.41 1.05
CA VAL A 97 -0.09 7.70 0.94
C VAL A 97 0.49 7.81 -0.45
N GLN A 98 -0.09 8.70 -1.24
CA GLN A 98 0.27 8.91 -2.64
C GLN A 98 1.02 10.23 -2.77
N THR A 99 2.27 10.18 -3.19
CA THR A 99 3.07 11.35 -3.55
C THR A 99 3.29 11.39 -5.04
N THR A 100 3.87 12.48 -5.55
CA THR A 100 4.15 12.64 -6.99
C THR A 100 4.95 11.48 -7.59
N ASN A 101 5.81 10.83 -6.81
CA ASN A 101 6.73 9.81 -7.30
C ASN A 101 6.48 8.42 -6.69
N ARG A 102 5.68 8.32 -5.61
CA ARG A 102 5.55 7.08 -4.84
C ARG A 102 4.15 6.88 -4.28
N HIS A 103 3.75 5.60 -4.23
CA HIS A 103 2.51 5.19 -3.60
C HIS A 103 2.85 4.18 -2.51
N TYR A 104 2.55 4.56 -1.28
CA TYR A 104 2.71 3.69 -0.11
C TYR A 104 1.34 3.23 0.34
N GLN A 105 1.28 1.98 0.80
CA GLN A 105 0.09 1.40 1.37
C GLN A 105 0.49 0.63 2.63
N GLN A 106 -0.23 0.85 3.70
CA GLN A 106 -0.02 0.13 4.94
C GLN A 106 -1.37 -0.27 5.53
N VAL A 107 -1.46 -1.52 5.95
CA VAL A 107 -2.64 -2.03 6.63
C VAL A 107 -2.61 -1.58 8.08
N LEU A 108 -3.75 -1.08 8.52
CA LEU A 108 -4.00 -0.63 9.87
C LEU A 108 -5.13 -1.49 10.45
N VAL A 109 -4.88 -2.08 11.61
CA VAL A 109 -5.88 -2.89 12.30
C VAL A 109 -6.43 -2.07 13.47
N LYS A 110 -7.75 -1.84 13.45
CA LYS A 110 -8.48 -1.23 14.56
C LYS A 110 -9.20 -2.32 15.35
N GLU A 111 -8.98 -2.35 16.66
CA GLU A 111 -9.65 -3.25 17.61
C GLU A 111 -10.85 -2.61 18.30
#